data_AF-A0A842P399-F1
#
_entry.id   AF-A0A842P399-F1
#
_cell.length_a   1.000
_cell.length_b   1.000
_cell.length_c   1.000
_cell.angle_alpha   90.00
_cell.angle_beta   90.00
_cell.angle_gamma   90.00
#
_symmetry.space_group_name_H-M   'P 1'
#
loop_
_entity.id
_entity.type
_entity.pdbx_description
1 polymer ?
#
loop_
_entity_poly.entity_id
_entity_poly.type
_entity_poly.pdbx_seq_one_letter_code
_entity_poly.pdbx_strand_id
1 'polypeptide(L)'
;MELPRPPGRSPGNSIMMIVATDLAMDSRQLGKVAKRAALGLARTGSYGSNGSGDFTIAFTTGGKDFKGLMEVWPGERRSRGDGFLNPVYRATVEATEEAIVNALFMAETMVGRDGHTRYALPTEQLPEIFERYGRPVG
;
A
#
# COMPACT_ATOMS: atom_id res chain seq x y z
N MET A 1 24.62 7.66 11.83
CA MET A 1 23.86 6.88 10.83
C MET A 1 24.44 7.17 9.46
N GLU A 2 25.17 6.22 8.86
CA GLU A 2 25.69 6.36 7.50
C GLU A 2 24.72 5.68 6.54
N LEU A 3 24.10 6.45 5.65
CA LEU A 3 23.19 5.92 4.63
C LEU A 3 23.99 5.57 3.37
N PRO A 4 23.66 4.47 2.68
CA PRO A 4 24.28 4.17 1.39
C PRO A 4 24.05 5.33 0.43
N ARG A 5 25.05 5.61 -0.43
CA ARG A 5 24.89 6.63 -1.47
C ARG A 5 23.66 6.30 -2.32
N PRO A 6 22.77 7.28 -2.57
CA PRO A 6 21.61 7.03 -3.41
C PRO A 6 22.07 6.55 -4.79
N PRO A 7 21.34 5.61 -5.40
CA PRO A 7 21.69 5.12 -6.71
C PRO A 7 21.63 6.26 -7.75
N GLY A 8 22.39 6.10 -8.84
CA GLY A 8 22.31 7.01 -9.98
C GLY A 8 20.87 7.16 -10.50
N ARG A 9 20.60 8.27 -11.19
CA ARG A 9 19.27 8.63 -11.69
C ARG A 9 18.71 7.51 -12.57
N SER A 10 17.54 6.99 -12.22
CA SER A 10 16.78 6.05 -13.05
C SER A 10 15.93 6.82 -14.08
N PRO A 11 15.77 6.31 -15.32
CA PRO A 11 14.89 6.93 -16.32
C PRO A 11 13.40 6.87 -15.95
N GLY A 12 13.02 6.04 -14.97
CA GLY A 12 11.65 5.93 -14.47
C GLY A 12 11.53 4.98 -13.27
N ASN A 13 10.31 4.80 -12.79
CA ASN A 13 9.92 3.88 -11.73
C ASN A 13 8.54 3.27 -12.03
N SER A 14 8.09 2.32 -11.23
CA SER A 14 6.79 1.68 -11.42
C SER A 14 6.35 0.94 -10.17
N ILE A 15 5.03 0.78 -10.00
CA ILE A 15 4.43 -0.11 -9.01
C ILE A 15 3.12 -0.71 -9.56
N MET A 16 2.97 -2.03 -9.37
CA MET A 16 1.74 -2.77 -9.65
C MET A 16 1.07 -3.12 -8.33
N MET A 17 -0.11 -2.58 -8.08
CA MET A 17 -0.91 -2.86 -6.89
C MET A 17 -2.04 -3.83 -7.26
N ILE A 18 -2.15 -4.95 -6.54
CA ILE A 18 -3.21 -5.94 -6.74
C ILE A 18 -4.03 -6.02 -5.46
N VAL A 19 -5.31 -5.67 -5.54
CA VAL A 19 -6.25 -5.69 -4.42
C VAL A 19 -7.23 -6.84 -4.58
N ALA A 20 -7.26 -7.74 -3.61
CA ALA A 20 -8.19 -8.86 -3.56
C ALA A 20 -9.15 -8.70 -2.39
N THR A 21 -10.41 -9.06 -2.59
CA THR A 21 -11.41 -9.17 -1.52
C THR A 21 -12.29 -10.39 -1.76
N ASP A 22 -12.92 -10.91 -0.71
CA ASP A 22 -13.94 -11.94 -0.81
C ASP A 22 -15.37 -11.38 -0.79
N LEU A 23 -15.54 -10.06 -0.64
CA LEU A 23 -16.84 -9.39 -0.67
C LEU A 23 -17.42 -9.38 -2.07
N ALA A 24 -18.67 -9.81 -2.23
CA ALA A 24 -19.41 -9.80 -3.48
C ALA A 24 -19.66 -8.36 -3.95
N MET A 25 -18.81 -7.89 -4.86
CA MET A 25 -18.77 -6.52 -5.37
C MET A 25 -18.97 -6.50 -6.89
N ASP A 26 -19.70 -5.50 -7.38
CA ASP A 26 -19.78 -5.23 -8.81
C ASP A 26 -18.49 -4.56 -9.34
N SER A 27 -18.33 -4.51 -10.66
CA SER A 27 -17.15 -3.93 -11.31
C SER A 27 -16.96 -2.44 -11.00
N ARG A 28 -18.05 -1.70 -10.80
CA ARG A 28 -18.04 -0.26 -10.49
C ARG A 28 -17.56 -0.03 -9.05
N GLN A 29 -17.95 -0.89 -8.11
CA GLN A 29 -17.49 -0.89 -6.72
C GLN A 29 -16.01 -1.29 -6.65
N LEU A 30 -15.59 -2.32 -7.38
CA LEU A 30 -14.17 -2.69 -7.51
C LEU A 30 -13.33 -1.56 -8.11
N GLY A 31 -13.87 -0.83 -9.10
CA GLY A 31 -13.22 0.37 -9.64
C GLY A 31 -13.03 1.48 -8.60
N LYS A 32 -13.93 1.59 -7.61
CA LYS A 32 -13.75 2.51 -6.48
C LYS A 32 -12.67 2.02 -5.51
N VAL A 33 -12.64 0.71 -5.24
CA VAL A 33 -11.60 0.07 -4.41
C VAL A 33 -10.21 0.26 -5.04
N ALA A 34 -10.04 -0.05 -6.32
CA ALA A 34 -8.76 0.11 -7.02
C ALA A 34 -8.18 1.53 -6.87
N LYS A 35 -9.03 2.57 -6.99
CA LYS A 35 -8.61 3.96 -6.80
C LYS A 35 -8.06 4.27 -5.40
N ARG A 36 -8.40 3.47 -4.38
CA ARG A 36 -7.91 3.68 -3.01
C ARG A 36 -6.48 3.20 -2.81
N ALA A 37 -5.99 2.25 -3.61
CA ALA A 37 -4.60 1.81 -3.54
C ALA A 37 -3.62 2.98 -3.75
N ALA A 38 -3.95 3.89 -4.68
CA ALA A 38 -3.17 5.12 -4.90
C ALA A 38 -3.02 6.00 -3.66
N LEU A 39 -4.01 6.01 -2.75
CA LEU A 39 -3.91 6.77 -1.49
C LEU A 39 -2.96 6.09 -0.50
N GLY A 40 -2.90 4.75 -0.49
CA GLY A 40 -1.92 4.01 0.31
C GLY A 40 -0.49 4.25 -0.20
N LEU A 41 -0.30 4.20 -1.52
CA LEU A 41 0.95 4.58 -2.18
C LEU A 41 1.37 6.02 -1.87
N ALA A 42 0.43 6.96 -1.81
CA ALA A 42 0.73 8.35 -1.45
C ALA A 42 1.23 8.49 0.00
N ARG A 43 0.72 7.68 0.94
CA ARG A 43 1.18 7.69 2.34
C ARG A 43 2.62 7.23 2.52
N THR A 44 3.14 6.44 1.58
CA THR A 44 4.56 6.03 1.58
C THR A 44 5.48 7.05 0.90
N GLY A 45 4.96 8.24 0.56
CA GLY A 45 5.75 9.35 0.01
C GLY A 45 5.82 9.41 -1.52
N SER A 46 5.13 8.52 -2.24
CA SER A 46 5.00 8.65 -3.69
C SER A 46 4.05 9.80 -4.04
N TYR A 47 4.37 10.49 -5.13
CA TYR A 47 3.52 11.55 -5.70
C TYR A 47 3.15 11.26 -7.17
N GLY A 48 3.43 10.05 -7.68
CA GLY A 48 3.13 9.67 -9.07
C GLY A 48 3.92 10.47 -10.09
N SER A 49 5.26 10.40 -10.02
CA SER A 49 6.13 11.15 -10.95
C SER A 49 5.86 10.78 -12.40
N ASN A 50 6.16 11.67 -13.36
CA ASN A 50 5.90 11.42 -14.79
C ASN A 50 6.55 10.14 -15.33
N GLY A 51 7.68 9.72 -14.76
CA GLY A 51 8.35 8.48 -15.13
C GLY A 51 7.80 7.23 -14.43
N SER A 52 6.73 7.35 -13.62
CA SER A 52 6.17 6.29 -12.80
C SER A 52 5.02 5.57 -13.51
N GLY A 53 5.19 4.28 -13.77
CA GLY A 53 4.09 3.41 -14.18
C GLY A 53 3.34 2.85 -12.97
N ASP A 54 2.28 3.55 -12.54
CA ASP A 54 1.52 3.18 -11.33
C ASP A 54 0.15 2.60 -11.73
N PHE A 55 -0.04 1.29 -11.54
CA PHE A 55 -1.26 0.59 -11.94
C PHE A 55 -1.91 -0.15 -10.77
N THR A 56 -3.24 -0.23 -10.79
CA THR A 56 -3.99 -1.03 -9.82
C THR A 56 -4.99 -1.95 -10.51
N ILE A 57 -5.02 -3.20 -10.07
CA ILE A 57 -6.07 -4.17 -10.40
C ILE A 57 -6.78 -4.53 -9.10
N ALA A 58 -8.11 -4.44 -9.08
CA ALA A 58 -8.93 -4.92 -7.97
C ALA A 58 -9.87 -6.02 -8.46
N PHE A 59 -9.94 -7.13 -7.71
CA PHE A 59 -10.83 -8.24 -8.01
C PHE A 59 -11.49 -8.79 -6.74
N THR A 60 -12.57 -9.55 -6.95
CA THR A 60 -13.24 -10.27 -5.86
C THR A 60 -13.37 -11.75 -6.17
N THR A 61 -13.29 -12.59 -5.13
CA THR A 61 -13.70 -14.00 -5.20
C THR A 61 -15.20 -14.19 -4.92
N GLY A 62 -15.90 -13.15 -4.44
CA GLY A 62 -17.36 -13.11 -4.29
C GLY A 62 -17.96 -14.04 -3.24
N GLY A 63 -17.14 -14.62 -2.35
CA GLY A 63 -17.56 -15.62 -1.38
C GLY A 63 -18.36 -15.10 -0.19
N LYS A 64 -18.44 -13.79 0.04
CA LYS A 64 -19.11 -13.18 1.20
C LYS A 64 -20.03 -12.03 0.80
N ASP A 65 -21.17 -11.92 1.48
CA ASP A 65 -22.00 -10.72 1.46
C ASP A 65 -21.47 -9.65 2.42
N PHE A 66 -22.16 -8.51 2.50
CA PHE A 66 -21.77 -7.41 3.39
C PHE A 66 -22.29 -7.54 4.82
N LYS A 67 -23.03 -8.61 5.17
CA LYS A 67 -23.69 -8.70 6.49
C LYS A 67 -22.67 -8.67 7.63
N GLY A 68 -21.59 -9.46 7.51
CA GLY A 68 -20.51 -9.47 8.50
C GLY A 68 -19.83 -8.10 8.64
N LEU A 69 -19.59 -7.41 7.53
CA LEU A 69 -19.05 -6.04 7.55
C LEU A 69 -19.97 -5.09 8.31
N MET A 70 -21.28 -5.21 8.10
CA MET A 70 -22.30 -4.39 8.75
C MET A 70 -22.53 -4.73 10.22
N GLU A 71 -22.09 -5.90 10.70
CA GLU A 71 -22.08 -6.24 12.13
C GLU A 71 -20.91 -5.56 12.84
N VAL A 72 -19.73 -5.51 12.22
CA VAL A 72 -18.55 -4.84 12.77
C VAL A 72 -18.65 -3.32 12.67
N TRP A 73 -19.24 -2.80 11.58
CA TRP A 73 -19.49 -1.36 11.37
C TRP A 73 -21.00 -1.06 11.27
N PRO A 74 -21.74 -1.10 12.38
CA PRO A 74 -23.20 -0.88 12.36
C PRO A 74 -23.60 0.52 11.88
N GLY A 75 -22.73 1.53 12.03
CA GLY A 75 -22.95 2.88 11.53
C GLY A 75 -23.09 2.95 10.00
N GLU A 76 -22.46 2.02 9.28
CA GLU A 76 -22.46 1.99 7.82
C GLU A 76 -23.75 1.38 7.23
N ARG A 77 -24.59 0.71 8.05
CA ARG A 77 -25.88 0.17 7.61
C ARG A 77 -26.84 1.22 7.07
N ARG A 78 -26.71 2.47 7.54
CA ARG A 78 -27.57 3.60 7.17
C ARG A 78 -26.96 4.46 6.06
N SER A 79 -25.82 4.05 5.51
CA SER A 79 -25.14 4.78 4.46
C SER A 79 -25.94 4.78 3.16
N ARG A 80 -26.00 5.95 2.50
CA ARG A 80 -26.65 6.08 1.19
C ARG A 80 -25.69 5.64 0.09
N GLY A 81 -26.23 5.00 -0.95
CA GLY A 81 -25.42 4.50 -2.07
C GLY A 81 -24.33 3.53 -1.59
N ASP A 82 -23.11 3.68 -2.11
CA ASP A 82 -21.98 2.82 -1.73
C ASP A 82 -21.22 3.31 -0.47
N GLY A 83 -21.82 4.16 0.37
CA GLY A 83 -21.14 4.65 1.58
C GLY A 83 -20.73 3.50 2.52
N PHE A 84 -21.50 2.40 2.53
CA PHE A 84 -21.21 1.22 3.34
C PHE A 84 -19.88 0.53 3.00
N LEU A 85 -19.23 0.91 1.89
CA LEU A 85 -17.91 0.43 1.49
C LEU A 85 -16.75 1.23 2.12
N ASN A 86 -17.01 2.28 2.91
CA ASN A 86 -15.96 3.06 3.57
C ASN A 86 -14.96 2.20 4.39
N PRO A 87 -15.39 1.16 5.13
CA PRO A 87 -14.45 0.25 5.78
C PRO A 87 -13.54 -0.48 4.78
N VAL A 88 -14.08 -0.92 3.64
CA VAL A 88 -13.30 -1.57 2.57
C VAL A 88 -12.31 -0.59 1.95
N TYR A 89 -12.71 0.66 1.73
CA TYR A 89 -11.82 1.70 1.24
C TYR A 89 -10.67 1.97 2.21
N ARG A 90 -10.97 2.10 3.51
CA ARG A 90 -9.95 2.25 4.55
C ARG A 90 -8.98 1.08 4.56
N ALA A 91 -9.50 -0.14 4.60
CA ALA A 91 -8.70 -1.36 4.57
C ALA A 91 -7.80 -1.44 3.33
N THR A 92 -8.29 -0.98 2.17
CA THR A 92 -7.48 -0.95 0.94
C THR A 92 -6.31 0.02 1.05
N VAL A 93 -6.53 1.21 1.64
CA VAL A 93 -5.47 2.20 1.86
C VAL A 93 -4.41 1.65 2.81
N GLU A 94 -4.84 1.13 3.96
CA GLU A 94 -3.97 0.60 5.00
C GLU A 94 -3.17 -0.61 4.50
N ALA A 95 -3.83 -1.57 3.85
CA ALA A 95 -3.16 -2.75 3.30
C ALA A 95 -2.18 -2.40 2.19
N THR A 96 -2.45 -1.38 1.37
CA THR A 96 -1.51 -0.95 0.32
C THR A 96 -0.29 -0.27 0.92
N GLU A 97 -0.49 0.63 1.89
CA GLU A 97 0.58 1.29 2.64
C GLU A 97 1.49 0.25 3.31
N GLU A 98 0.90 -0.70 4.04
CA GLU A 98 1.63 -1.74 4.74
C GLU A 98 2.35 -2.70 3.78
N ALA A 99 1.72 -3.10 2.67
CA ALA A 99 2.36 -3.97 1.68
C ALA A 99 3.62 -3.36 1.06
N ILE A 100 3.62 -2.04 0.80
CA ILE A 100 4.80 -1.33 0.30
C ILE A 100 5.91 -1.31 1.36
N VAL A 101 5.57 -1.00 2.62
CA VAL A 101 6.52 -1.01 3.73
C VAL A 101 7.10 -2.41 3.92
N ASN A 102 6.25 -3.45 3.93
CA ASN A 102 6.67 -4.84 4.04
C ASN A 102 7.62 -5.26 2.92
N ALA A 103 7.38 -4.82 1.68
CA ALA A 103 8.28 -5.09 0.57
C ALA A 103 9.70 -4.52 0.80
N LEU A 104 9.82 -3.34 1.44
CA LEU A 104 11.12 -2.75 1.79
C LEU A 104 11.79 -3.50 2.96
N PHE A 105 11.02 -3.93 3.95
CA PHE A 105 11.53 -4.71 5.09
C PHE A 105 12.02 -6.09 4.67
N MET A 106 11.37 -6.71 3.69
CA MET A 106 11.73 -8.05 3.18
C MET A 106 12.79 -8.02 2.07
N ALA A 107 13.10 -6.85 1.52
CA ALA A 107 14.08 -6.73 0.45
C ALA A 107 15.50 -6.95 0.99
N GLU A 108 16.29 -7.75 0.26
CA GLU A 108 17.70 -7.97 0.56
C GLU A 108 18.59 -7.08 -0.33
N THR A 109 19.81 -6.78 0.15
CA THR A 109 20.80 -6.07 -0.66
C THR A 109 21.17 -6.92 -1.87
N MET A 110 21.09 -6.33 -3.06
CA MET A 110 21.35 -7.02 -4.33
C MET A 110 22.32 -6.22 -5.21
N VAL A 111 23.24 -6.94 -5.85
CA VAL A 111 24.09 -6.42 -6.94
C VAL A 111 23.53 -6.93 -8.26
N GLY A 112 23.15 -6.01 -9.13
CA GLY A 112 22.63 -6.29 -10.46
C GLY A 112 23.66 -6.08 -11.57
N ARG A 113 23.14 -5.89 -12.79
CA ARG A 113 23.92 -5.62 -13.99
C ARG A 113 24.83 -4.39 -13.82
N ASP A 114 26.01 -4.45 -14.44
CA ASP A 114 27.01 -3.37 -14.47
C ASP A 114 27.45 -2.90 -13.07
N GLY A 115 27.37 -3.79 -12.06
CA GLY A 115 27.75 -3.51 -10.68
C GLY A 115 26.76 -2.62 -9.91
N HIS A 116 25.56 -2.36 -10.47
CA HIS A 116 24.57 -1.55 -9.79
C HIS A 116 24.04 -2.23 -8.53
N THR A 117 24.32 -1.64 -7.38
CA THR A 117 23.87 -2.15 -6.08
C THR A 117 22.58 -1.45 -5.64
N ARG A 118 21.64 -2.20 -5.07
CA ARG A 118 20.49 -1.69 -4.30
C ARG A 118 20.56 -2.28 -2.91
N TYR A 119 20.64 -1.41 -1.91
CA TYR A 119 20.74 -1.82 -0.52
C TYR A 119 19.35 -2.06 0.05
N ALA A 120 19.24 -3.08 0.89
CA ALA A 120 18.10 -3.28 1.77
C ALA A 120 17.89 -2.06 2.69
N LEU A 121 16.67 -1.91 3.19
CA LEU A 121 16.39 -0.95 4.25
C LEU A 121 17.20 -1.35 5.51
N PRO A 122 18.02 -0.45 6.11
CA PRO A 122 18.82 -0.80 7.28
C PRO A 122 17.93 -0.84 8.53
N THR A 123 17.28 -1.97 8.77
CA THR A 123 16.27 -2.18 9.82
C THR A 123 16.77 -1.90 11.22
N GLU A 124 18.07 -2.12 11.47
CA GLU A 124 18.73 -1.93 12.77
C GLU A 124 18.76 -0.46 13.19
N GLN A 125 18.65 0.45 12.22
CA GLN A 125 18.70 1.89 12.44
C GLN A 125 17.30 2.48 12.68
N LEU A 126 16.23 1.70 12.40
CA LEU A 126 14.86 2.18 12.51
C LEU A 126 14.44 2.51 13.96
N PRO A 127 14.78 1.73 15.01
CA PRO A 127 14.39 2.08 16.38
C PRO A 127 14.85 3.47 16.81
N GLU A 128 16.12 3.82 16.52
CA GLU A 128 16.68 5.14 16.83
C GLU A 128 15.96 6.26 16.05
N ILE A 129 15.65 6.04 14.77
CA ILE A 129 14.88 6.99 13.95
C ILE A 129 13.48 7.19 14.54
N PHE A 130 12.79 6.10 14.84
CA PHE A 130 11.42 6.11 15.34
C PHE A 130 11.33 6.83 16.68
N GLU A 131 12.28 6.59 17.59
CA GLU A 131 12.40 7.32 18.85
C GLU A 131 12.61 8.82 18.64
N ARG A 132 13.52 9.21 17.74
CA ARG A 132 13.78 10.62 17.40
C ARG A 132 12.53 11.37 16.93
N TYR A 133 11.60 10.69 16.26
CA TYR A 133 10.35 11.27 15.78
C TYR A 133 9.14 11.01 16.70
N GLY A 134 9.37 10.61 17.96
CA GLY A 134 8.32 10.45 18.97
C GLY A 134 7.40 9.25 18.72
N ARG A 135 7.91 8.21 18.04
CA ARG A 135 7.20 6.96 17.75
C ARG A 135 8.00 5.74 18.24
N PRO A 136 8.36 5.67 19.53
CA PRO A 136 9.25 4.61 20.03
C PRO A 136 8.69 3.22 19.71
N VAL A 137 9.60 2.31 19.33
CA VAL A 137 9.28 0.89 19.13
C VAL A 137 9.24 0.24 20.51
N GLY A 138 8.06 -0.25 20.91
CA GLY A 138 7.81 -0.89 22.22
C GLY A 138 8.02 -2.39 22.22
#